data_AF-A0A1C6RED7-F1
#
_entry.id   AF-A0A1C6RED7-F1
#
_cell.length_a   1.000
_cell.length_b   1.000
_cell.length_c   1.000
_cell.angle_alpha   90.00
_cell.angle_beta   90.00
_cell.angle_gamma   90.00
#
_symmetry.space_group_name_H-M   'P 1'
#
loop_
_entity.id
_entity.type
_entity.pdbx_description
1 polymer ?
#
loop_
_entity_poly.entity_id
_entity_poly.type
_entity_poly.pdbx_seq_one_letter_code
_entity_poly.pdbx_strand_id
1 'polypeptide(L)'
;MDDKTILSRISELVDQEHRLRAEAQANEAGTDDEARTRLRELEESLDQCWDLLRRRRAARQTHGDPDAQGTRQVPAVERYLQ
;
A
#
# COMPACT_ATOMS: atom_id res chain seq x y z
N MET A 1 4.61 -0.95 13.65
CA MET A 1 4.45 -0.16 12.41
C MET A 1 3.31 0.80 12.65
N ASP A 2 3.58 2.10 12.58
CA ASP A 2 2.70 3.18 13.03
C ASP A 2 1.97 3.83 11.85
N ASP A 3 0.97 4.68 12.10
CA ASP A 3 0.23 5.38 11.02
C ASP A 3 1.14 6.23 10.18
N LYS A 4 2.12 6.86 10.82
CA LYS A 4 3.16 7.61 10.14
C LYS A 4 3.95 6.73 9.15
N THR A 5 4.34 5.53 9.55
CA THR A 5 5.08 4.61 8.67
C THR A 5 4.24 4.15 7.48
N ILE A 6 2.95 3.88 7.68
CA ILE A 6 2.05 3.51 6.58
C ILE A 6 1.86 4.69 5.62
N LEU A 7 1.64 5.89 6.13
CA LEU A 7 1.50 7.10 5.31
C LEU A 7 2.78 7.42 4.52
N SER A 8 3.96 7.28 5.14
CA SER A 8 5.23 7.43 4.43
C SER A 8 5.38 6.40 3.30
N ARG A 9 4.99 5.14 3.53
CA ARG A 9 5.03 4.10 2.51
C ARG A 9 4.05 4.36 1.37
N ILE A 10 2.84 4.85 1.68
CA ILE A 10 1.87 5.30 0.66
C ILE A 10 2.47 6.42 -0.19
N SER A 11 3.09 7.43 0.42
CA SER A 11 3.74 8.52 -0.32
C SER A 11 4.82 8.00 -1.26
N GLU A 12 5.68 7.10 -0.77
CA GLU A 12 6.76 6.52 -1.58
C GLU A 12 6.25 5.68 -2.75
N LEU A 13 5.15 4.94 -2.57
CA LEU A 13 4.48 4.20 -3.65
C LEU A 13 3.88 5.14 -4.71
N VAL A 14 3.24 6.23 -4.28
CA VAL A 14 2.68 7.24 -5.21
C VAL A 14 3.79 7.95 -5.98
N ASP A 15 4.90 8.31 -5.32
CA ASP A 15 6.07 8.89 -5.99
C ASP A 15 6.65 7.94 -7.04
N GLN A 16 6.73 6.64 -6.75
CA GLN A 16 7.15 5.63 -7.71
C GLN A 16 6.21 5.53 -8.91
N GLU A 17 4.89 5.56 -8.68
CA GLU A 17 3.89 5.57 -9.76
C GLU A 17 4.07 6.78 -10.69
N HIS A 18 4.21 7.96 -10.10
CA HIS A 18 4.43 9.20 -10.84
C HIS A 18 5.71 9.15 -11.67
N ARG A 19 6.78 8.59 -11.12
CA ARG A 19 8.06 8.44 -11.81
C ARG A 19 7.94 7.48 -12.99
N LEU A 20 7.36 6.30 -12.77
CA LEU A 20 7.08 5.31 -13.83
C LEU A 20 6.25 5.91 -14.95
N ARG A 21 5.21 6.69 -14.61
CA ARG A 21 4.35 7.34 -15.60
C ARG A 21 5.08 8.45 -16.37
N ALA A 22 5.94 9.21 -15.71
CA ALA A 22 6.77 10.24 -16.33
C ALA A 22 7.80 9.63 -17.29
N GLU A 23 8.46 8.54 -16.88
CA GLU A 23 9.41 7.79 -17.70
C GLU A 23 8.73 7.14 -18.91
N ALA A 24 7.53 6.56 -18.73
CA ALA A 24 6.74 6.00 -19.82
C ALA A 24 6.26 7.06 -20.83
N GLN A 25 5.93 8.28 -20.38
CA GLN A 25 5.63 9.40 -21.28
C GLN A 25 6.87 9.91 -22.01
N ALA A 26 8.02 9.98 -21.33
CA ALA A 26 9.25 10.52 -21.91
C ALA A 26 9.89 9.58 -22.95
N ASN A 27 9.73 8.26 -22.80
CA ASN A 27 10.38 7.28 -23.69
C ASN A 27 9.68 7.05 -25.03
N GLU A 28 8.55 7.71 -25.32
CA GLU A 28 7.72 7.52 -26.54
C GLU A 28 7.26 6.07 -26.81
N ALA A 29 7.73 5.09 -26.02
CA ALA A 29 7.49 3.65 -26.14
C ALA A 29 6.04 3.26 -25.83
N GLY A 30 5.21 4.21 -25.41
CA GLY A 30 3.89 3.92 -24.87
C GLY A 30 4.00 3.23 -23.52
N THR A 31 2.87 3.08 -22.84
CA THR A 31 2.84 2.33 -21.59
C THR A 31 3.00 0.84 -21.92
N ASP A 32 4.24 0.36 -21.95
CA ASP A 32 4.58 -1.06 -22.08
C ASP A 32 3.76 -1.90 -21.10
N ASP A 33 3.44 -3.14 -21.50
CA ASP A 33 2.65 -4.07 -20.67
C ASP A 33 3.31 -4.30 -19.30
N GLU A 34 4.64 -4.21 -19.25
CA GLU A 34 5.45 -4.24 -18.03
C GLU A 34 5.20 -3.02 -17.14
N ALA A 35 5.15 -1.81 -17.70
CA ALA A 35 4.84 -0.59 -16.95
C ALA A 35 3.41 -0.63 -16.38
N ARG A 36 2.46 -1.20 -17.13
CA ARG A 36 1.07 -1.42 -16.66
C ARG A 36 1.01 -2.43 -15.52
N THR A 37 1.81 -3.49 -15.61
CA THR A 37 1.92 -4.50 -14.53
C THR A 37 2.48 -3.86 -13.27
N ARG A 38 3.58 -3.10 -13.38
CA ARG A 38 4.19 -2.36 -12.27
C ARG A 38 3.20 -1.39 -11.59
N LEU A 39 2.43 -0.67 -12.39
CA LEU A 39 1.36 0.23 -11.92
C LEU A 39 0.31 -0.53 -11.11
N ARG A 40 -0.15 -1.69 -11.61
CA ARG A 40 -1.12 -2.51 -10.89
C ARG A 40 -0.57 -3.00 -9.55
N GLU A 41 0.69 -3.45 -9.51
CA GLU A 41 1.34 -3.88 -8.25
C GLU A 41 1.45 -2.73 -7.23
N LEU A 42 1.74 -1.51 -7.70
CA LEU A 42 1.76 -0.30 -6.88
C LEU A 42 0.37 0.01 -6.31
N GLU A 43 -0.68 -0.07 -7.14
CA GLU A 43 -2.07 0.11 -6.73
C GLU A 43 -2.50 -0.93 -5.68
N GLU A 44 -2.16 -2.21 -5.87
CA GLU A 44 -2.45 -3.28 -4.90
C GLU A 44 -1.73 -3.05 -3.56
N SER A 45 -0.48 -2.59 -3.61
CA SER A 45 0.30 -2.24 -2.42
C SER A 45 -0.30 -1.04 -1.68
N LEU A 46 -0.81 -0.05 -2.43
CA LEU A 46 -1.51 1.11 -1.87
C LEU A 46 -2.82 0.71 -1.20
N ASP A 47 -3.63 -0.13 -1.84
CA ASP A 47 -4.89 -0.64 -1.28
C ASP A 47 -4.64 -1.38 0.04
N GLN A 48 -3.62 -2.24 0.08
CA GLN A 48 -3.22 -2.94 1.29
C GLN A 48 -2.80 -1.97 2.41
N CYS A 49 -2.03 -0.92 2.09
CA CYS A 49 -1.65 0.11 3.07
C CYS A 49 -2.89 0.86 3.60
N TRP A 50 -3.84 1.20 2.71
CA TRP A 50 -5.09 1.85 3.09
C TRP A 50 -5.98 0.96 3.95
N ASP A 51 -6.07 -0.33 3.66
CA ASP A 51 -6.86 -1.29 4.45
C ASP A 51 -6.26 -1.47 5.86
N LEU A 52 -4.93 -1.56 5.98
CA LEU A 52 -4.23 -1.58 7.27
C LEU A 52 -4.50 -0.32 8.08
N LEU A 53 -4.44 0.86 7.46
CA LEU A 53 -4.75 2.13 8.11
C LEU A 53 -6.21 2.17 8.58
N ARG A 54 -7.14 1.71 7.74
CA ARG A 54 -8.57 1.66 8.05
C ARG A 54 -8.85 0.71 9.21
N ARG A 55 -8.27 -0.50 9.22
CA ARG A 55 -8.39 -1.45 10.34
C ARG A 55 -7.87 -0.84 11.64
N ARG A 56 -6.73 -0.15 11.61
CA ARG A 56 -6.18 0.48 12.82
C ARG A 56 -7.01 1.67 13.29
N ARG A 57 -7.60 2.42 12.38
CA ARG A 57 -8.55 3.51 12.72
C ARG A 57 -9.86 2.98 13.29
N ALA A 58 -10.39 1.88 12.74
CA ALA A 58 -11.54 1.19 13.30
C ALA A 58 -11.22 0.64 14.70
N ALA A 59 -10.09 -0.05 14.86
CA ALA A 59 -9.63 -0.57 16.14
C ALA A 59 -9.50 0.51 17.23
N ARG A 60 -9.01 1.72 16.87
CA ARG A 60 -8.96 2.86 17.80
C ARG A 60 -10.33 3.45 18.14
N GLN A 61 -11.26 3.50 17.19
CA GLN A 61 -12.62 3.97 17.44
C GLN A 61 -13.45 2.98 18.27
N THR A 62 -13.13 1.69 18.19
CA THR A 62 -13.73 0.63 19.02
C THR A 62 -13.05 0.47 20.39
N HIS A 63 -11.86 1.07 20.60
CA HIS A 63 -11.11 1.03 21.86
C HIS A 63 -11.58 2.09 22.87
N GLY A 64 -12.90 2.23 23.00
CA GLY A 64 -13.53 2.70 24.24
C GLY A 64 -13.67 1.59 25.29
N ASP A 65 -13.33 0.34 24.93
CA ASP A 65 -13.38 -0.81 25.83
C ASP A 65 -12.00 -1.51 25.93
N PRO A 66 -11.45 -1.66 27.16
CA PRO A 66 -10.09 -2.15 27.39
C PRO A 66 -9.90 -3.67 27.28
N ASP A 67 -10.90 -4.43 26.80
CA ASP A 67 -10.78 -5.88 26.52
C ASP A 67 -10.16 -6.15 25.13
N ALA A 68 -9.24 -5.28 24.69
CA ALA A 68 -8.50 -5.37 23.44
C ALA A 68 -7.37 -6.43 23.49
N GLN A 69 -7.68 -7.59 24.06
CA GLN A 69 -6.79 -8.75 24.12
C GLN A 69 -7.18 -9.72 23.01
N GLY A 70 -6.29 -9.89 22.04
CA GLY A 70 -6.42 -10.98 21.08
C GLY A 70 -5.95 -10.62 19.69
N THR A 71 -4.64 -10.42 19.55
CA THR A 71 -3.81 -11.13 18.57
C THR A 71 -4.60 -12.10 17.67
N ARG A 72 -5.27 -11.60 16.64
CA ARG A 72 -5.65 -12.43 15.49
C ARG A 72 -4.86 -11.96 14.29
N GLN A 73 -3.61 -12.44 14.32
CA GLN A 73 -2.80 -12.84 13.19
C GLN A 73 -3.63 -12.95 11.92
N VAL A 74 -3.51 -11.96 11.04
CA VAL A 74 -3.90 -12.15 9.64
C VAL A 74 -2.61 -12.55 8.95
N PRO A 75 -2.56 -13.75 8.35
CA PRO A 75 -1.32 -14.31 7.85
C PRO A 75 -0.72 -13.36 6.80
N ALA A 76 0.59 -13.24 6.90
CA ALA A 76 1.46 -12.68 5.89
C ALA A 76 0.90 -12.91 4.47
N VAL A 77 0.55 -11.82 3.79
CA VAL A 77 0.74 -11.75 2.33
C VAL A 77 2.25 -11.57 2.12
N GLU A 78 3.00 -12.60 2.50
CA GLU A 78 4.26 -12.91 1.87
C GLU A 78 3.89 -13.47 0.50
N ARG A 79 3.90 -12.59 -0.50
CA ARG A 79 4.32 -12.86 -1.88
C ARG A 79 3.83 -11.71 -2.74
N TYR A 80 4.65 -10.67 -2.86
CA TYR A 80 5.01 -10.11 -4.17
C TYR A 80 6.26 -9.24 -4.00
N LEU A 81 7.35 -9.92 -3.65
CA LEU A 81 8.72 -9.45 -3.84
C LEU A 81 9.47 -10.64 -4.47
N GLN A 82 9.13 -10.96 -5.71
CA GLN A 82 10.01 -11.69 -6.62
C GLN A 82 9.69 -11.37 -8.06
#